data_AF-A0A8J4R4B0-F1
#
_entry.id   AF-A0A8J4R4B0-F1
#
_cell.length_a   1.000
_cell.length_b   1.000
_cell.length_c   1.000
_cell.angle_alpha   90.00
_cell.angle_beta   90.00
_cell.angle_gamma   90.00
#
_symmetry.space_group_name_H-M   'P 1'
#
loop_
_entity.id
_entity.type
_entity.pdbx_description
1 polymer ?
#
loop_
_entity_poly.entity_id
_entity_poly.type
_entity_poly.pdbx_seq_one_letter_code
_entity_poly.pdbx_strand_id
1 'polypeptide(L)'
;MSEVFEVYEHHYCELSANLSSYCTAATVLDGEQKKQKISEIKTGLDDADGLLQKMDLEARTLPPSAKATLLAKLREYKTDFNSLKIESKRLTSANANLAARDQLLESGMADALLKNNAGNRRARRLDPTKFASTATISTTRQ
;
A
#
# COMPACT_ATOMS: atom_id res chain seq x y z
N MET A 1 -6.49 42.72 5.55
CA MET A 1 -5.67 41.71 4.85
C MET A 1 -6.23 41.57 3.43
N SER A 2 -5.57 40.87 2.51
CA SER A 2 -6.14 40.64 1.16
C SER A 2 -7.33 39.70 1.30
N GLU A 3 -8.50 40.10 0.81
CA GLU A 3 -9.72 39.28 0.82
C GLU A 3 -9.47 37.91 0.15
N VAL A 4 -8.68 37.91 -0.92
CA VAL A 4 -8.26 36.71 -1.65
C VAL A 4 -7.41 35.79 -0.78
N PHE A 5 -6.50 36.35 0.02
CA PHE A 5 -5.66 35.55 0.92
C PHE A 5 -6.48 34.93 2.06
N GLU A 6 -7.44 35.66 2.63
CA GLU A 6 -8.31 35.15 3.69
C GLU A 6 -9.13 33.93 3.22
N VAL A 7 -9.63 33.97 1.98
CA VAL A 7 -10.33 32.83 1.37
C VAL A 7 -9.40 31.63 1.20
N TYR A 8 -8.16 31.85 0.75
CA TYR A 8 -7.17 30.78 0.63
C TYR A 8 -6.75 30.22 1.99
N GLU A 9 -6.63 31.06 3.02
CA GLU A 9 -6.32 30.65 4.38
C GLU A 9 -7.42 29.75 4.95
N HIS A 10 -8.69 30.15 4.78
CA HIS A 10 -9.82 29.33 5.20
C HIS A 10 -9.84 27.98 4.47
N HIS A 11 -9.65 27.99 3.16
CA HIS A 11 -9.63 26.77 2.36
C HIS A 11 -8.47 25.84 2.76
N TYR A 12 -7.29 26.38 3.09
CA TYR A 12 -6.17 25.57 3.57
C TYR A 12 -6.46 24.94 4.94
N CYS A 13 -7.05 25.69 5.86
CA CYS A 13 -7.47 25.18 7.16
C CYS A 13 -8.49 24.04 7.02
N GLU A 14 -9.50 24.20 6.17
CA GLU A 14 -10.49 23.16 5.91
C GLU A 14 -9.84 21.91 5.30
N LEU A 15 -8.97 22.10 4.32
CA LEU A 15 -8.33 21.01 3.58
C LEU A 15 -7.32 20.25 4.45
N SER A 16 -6.56 20.94 5.31
CA SER A 16 -5.66 20.33 6.29
C SER A 16 -6.42 19.54 7.38
N ALA A 17 -7.54 20.05 7.87
CA ALA A 17 -8.41 19.34 8.80
C ALA A 17 -9.00 18.06 8.16
N ASN A 18 -9.46 18.16 6.91
CA ASN A 18 -9.95 17.02 6.14
C ASN A 18 -8.84 15.98 5.92
N LEU A 19 -7.63 16.40 5.53
CA LEU A 19 -6.48 15.52 5.36
C LEU A 19 -6.11 14.80 6.66
N SER A 20 -6.08 15.51 7.79
CA SER A 20 -5.83 14.91 9.10
C SER A 20 -6.88 13.85 9.43
N SER A 21 -8.17 14.17 9.24
CA SER A 21 -9.27 13.23 9.43
C SER A 21 -9.16 12.01 8.50
N TYR A 22 -8.76 12.20 7.24
CA TYR A 22 -8.55 11.10 6.30
C TYR A 22 -7.36 10.23 6.70
N CYS A 23 -6.26 10.82 7.15
CA CYS A 23 -5.12 10.09 7.69
C CYS A 23 -5.53 9.22 8.87
N THR A 24 -6.28 9.77 9.85
CA THR A 24 -6.80 9.00 10.98
C THR A 24 -7.74 7.89 10.52
N ALA A 25 -8.67 8.17 9.61
CA ALA A 25 -9.55 7.14 9.06
C ALA A 25 -8.74 6.02 8.37
N ALA A 26 -7.75 6.38 7.55
CA ALA A 26 -6.89 5.42 6.85
C ALA A 26 -6.01 4.57 7.79
N THR A 27 -5.78 4.99 9.05
CA THR A 27 -5.12 4.15 10.05
C THR A 27 -6.00 3.01 10.56
N VAL A 28 -7.32 3.21 10.61
CA VAL A 28 -8.30 2.25 11.13
C VAL A 28 -8.87 1.36 10.02
N LEU A 29 -8.83 1.82 8.77
CA LEU A 29 -9.28 1.07 7.61
C LEU A 29 -8.22 0.04 7.16
N ASP A 30 -8.68 -1.08 6.61
CA ASP A 30 -7.86 -2.17 6.08
C ASP A 30 -8.25 -2.53 4.62
N GLY A 31 -7.32 -3.18 3.91
CA GLY A 31 -7.54 -3.70 2.55
C GLY A 31 -7.86 -2.63 1.50
N GLU A 32 -8.86 -2.89 0.65
CA GLU A 32 -9.22 -2.00 -0.47
C GLU A 32 -9.74 -0.63 0.00
N GLN A 33 -10.44 -0.58 1.14
CA GLN A 33 -10.95 0.70 1.69
C GLN A 33 -9.79 1.64 2.08
N LYS A 34 -8.72 1.10 2.66
CA LYS A 34 -7.51 1.85 2.97
C LYS A 34 -6.84 2.40 1.71
N LYS A 35 -6.76 1.60 0.66
CA LYS A 35 -6.17 2.00 -0.63
C LYS A 35 -6.96 3.14 -1.28
N GLN A 36 -8.29 3.06 -1.28
CA GLN A 36 -9.15 4.15 -1.75
C GLN A 36 -8.91 5.43 -0.94
N LYS A 37 -8.86 5.32 0.40
CA LYS A 37 -8.64 6.47 1.28
C LYS A 37 -7.26 7.10 1.10
N ILE A 38 -6.22 6.29 0.89
CA ILE A 38 -4.87 6.78 0.55
C ILE A 38 -4.89 7.57 -0.77
N SER A 39 -5.68 7.16 -1.75
CA SER A 39 -5.82 7.90 -3.00
C SER A 39 -6.47 9.27 -2.77
N GLU A 40 -7.54 9.33 -1.96
CA GLU A 40 -8.17 10.61 -1.57
C GLU A 40 -7.19 11.54 -0.83
N ILE A 41 -6.39 10.99 0.10
CA ILE A 41 -5.36 11.76 0.81
C ILE A 41 -4.32 12.31 -0.18
N LYS A 42 -3.91 11.54 -1.18
CA LYS A 42 -2.96 12.01 -2.20
C LYS A 42 -3.53 13.16 -3.02
N THR A 43 -4.76 13.03 -3.51
CA THR A 43 -5.43 14.11 -4.25
C THR A 43 -5.56 15.37 -3.39
N GLY A 44 -5.98 15.23 -2.13
CA GLY A 44 -6.03 16.37 -1.22
C GLY A 44 -4.65 16.99 -0.96
N LEU A 45 -3.58 16.20 -0.88
CA LEU A 45 -2.23 16.76 -0.75
C LEU A 45 -1.79 17.57 -1.98
N ASP A 46 -2.12 17.12 -3.19
CA ASP A 46 -1.88 17.89 -4.42
C ASP A 46 -2.67 19.20 -4.43
N ASP A 47 -3.93 19.18 -4.00
CA ASP A 47 -4.76 20.38 -3.88
C ASP A 47 -4.18 21.38 -2.85
N ALA A 48 -3.70 20.88 -1.70
CA ALA A 48 -3.02 21.69 -0.69
C ALA A 48 -1.71 22.30 -1.22
N ASP A 49 -0.92 21.56 -1.98
CA ASP A 49 0.32 22.05 -2.59
C ASP A 49 0.02 23.19 -3.57
N GLY A 50 -0.97 22.99 -4.45
CA GLY A 50 -1.43 24.01 -5.38
C GLY A 50 -1.96 25.26 -4.67
N LEU A 51 -2.67 25.09 -3.56
CA LEU A 51 -3.16 26.20 -2.75
C LEU A 51 -2.02 26.96 -2.07
N LEU A 52 -1.04 26.26 -1.49
CA LEU A 52 0.16 26.87 -0.90
C LEU A 52 0.97 27.65 -1.93
N GLN A 53 1.08 27.15 -3.16
CA GLN A 53 1.74 27.86 -4.25
C GLN A 53 1.00 29.15 -4.62
N LYS A 54 -0.34 29.12 -4.70
CA LYS A 54 -1.16 30.32 -4.92
C LYS A 54 -1.00 31.33 -3.79
N MET A 55 -0.99 30.88 -2.54
CA MET A 55 -0.77 31.75 -1.38
C MET A 55 0.63 32.37 -1.37
N ASP A 56 1.67 31.66 -1.82
CA ASP A 56 3.04 32.19 -1.95
C ASP A 56 3.11 33.29 -3.02
N LEU A 57 2.41 33.11 -4.15
CA LEU A 57 2.30 34.11 -5.21
C LEU A 57 1.56 35.36 -4.72
N GLU A 58 0.43 35.18 -4.03
CA GLU A 58 -0.35 36.28 -3.44
C GLU A 58 0.44 37.03 -2.35
N ALA A 59 1.18 36.32 -1.50
CA ALA A 59 2.02 36.96 -0.49
C ALA A 59 3.16 37.80 -1.11
N ARG A 60 3.60 37.47 -2.33
CA ARG A 60 4.64 38.24 -3.05
C ARG A 60 4.11 39.54 -3.66
N THR A 61 2.85 39.58 -4.05
CA THR A 61 2.21 40.77 -4.65
C THR A 61 1.77 41.78 -3.58
N LEU A 62 1.70 41.37 -2.31
CA LEU A 62 1.27 42.22 -1.20
C LEU A 62 2.35 43.17 -0.67
N PRO A 63 1.93 44.31 -0.08
CA PRO A 63 2.85 45.30 0.48
C PRO A 63 3.65 44.74 1.68
N PRO A 64 4.84 45.29 1.98
CA PRO A 64 5.77 44.75 2.98
C PRO A 64 5.19 44.56 4.38
N SER A 65 4.25 45.43 4.78
CA SER A 65 3.56 45.38 6.07
C SER A 65 2.72 44.11 6.26
N ALA A 66 1.97 43.70 5.24
CA ALA A 66 1.18 42.46 5.28
C ALA A 66 2.04 41.22 5.00
N LYS A 67 3.01 41.36 4.09
CA LYS A 67 3.87 40.26 3.62
C LYS A 67 4.63 39.57 4.75
N ALA A 68 5.16 40.30 5.72
CA ALA A 68 5.94 39.71 6.82
C ALA A 68 5.10 38.72 7.65
N THR A 69 3.87 39.10 8.01
CA THR A 69 2.93 38.25 8.76
C THR A 69 2.51 37.03 7.95
N LEU A 70 2.24 37.19 6.65
CA LEU A 70 1.81 36.10 5.78
C LEU A 70 2.93 35.09 5.51
N LEU A 71 4.18 35.57 5.38
CA LEU A 71 5.34 34.70 5.23
C LEU A 71 5.61 33.87 6.49
N ALA A 72 5.32 34.41 7.69
CA ALA A 72 5.40 33.64 8.93
C ALA A 72 4.37 32.49 8.92
N LYS A 73 3.09 32.81 8.65
CA LYS A 73 2.02 31.81 8.51
C LYS A 73 2.34 30.76 7.43
N LEU A 74 2.83 31.17 6.27
CA LEU A 74 3.21 30.26 5.19
C LEU A 74 4.33 29.29 5.58
N ARG A 75 5.25 29.68 6.48
CA ARG A 75 6.27 28.76 6.98
C ARG A 75 5.67 27.69 7.89
N GLU A 76 4.71 28.06 8.73
CA GLU A 76 3.94 27.13 9.56
C GLU A 76 3.15 26.16 8.67
N TYR A 77 2.36 26.68 7.73
CA TYR A 77 1.60 25.84 6.80
C TYR A 77 2.48 24.92 5.95
N LYS A 78 3.64 25.37 5.49
CA LYS A 78 4.60 24.49 4.78
C LYS A 78 5.14 23.39 5.69
N THR A 79 5.32 23.66 6.98
CA THR A 79 5.77 22.68 7.98
C THR A 79 4.68 21.65 8.26
N ASP A 80 3.46 22.09 8.47
CA ASP A 80 2.30 21.22 8.70
C ASP A 80 2.02 20.34 7.47
N PHE A 81 2.07 20.93 6.29
CA PHE A 81 1.94 20.21 5.03
C PHE A 81 3.02 19.14 4.85
N ASN A 82 4.28 19.44 5.18
CA ASN A 82 5.34 18.44 5.16
C ASN A 82 5.09 17.29 6.14
N SER A 83 4.52 17.60 7.31
CA SER A 83 4.13 16.58 8.30
C SER A 83 3.03 15.67 7.75
N LEU A 84 1.98 16.23 7.14
CA LEU A 84 0.91 15.46 6.47
C LEU A 84 1.45 14.61 5.31
N LYS A 85 2.41 15.13 4.55
CA LYS A 85 3.07 14.41 3.45
C LYS A 85 3.88 13.21 3.95
N ILE A 86 4.58 13.36 5.09
CA ILE A 86 5.29 12.25 5.73
C ILE A 86 4.30 11.20 6.23
N GLU A 87 3.21 11.64 6.87
CA GLU A 87 2.17 10.74 7.37
C GLU A 87 1.51 9.94 6.24
N SER A 88 1.14 10.59 5.14
CA SER A 88 0.60 9.93 3.95
C SER A 88 1.56 8.90 3.33
N LYS A 89 2.86 9.21 3.28
CA LYS A 89 3.88 8.24 2.85
C LYS A 89 3.96 7.04 3.78
N ARG A 90 3.85 7.25 5.10
CA ARG A 90 3.84 6.17 6.11
C ARG A 90 2.60 5.28 5.96
N LEU A 91 1.43 5.86 5.75
CA LEU A 91 0.19 5.12 5.48
C LEU A 91 0.30 4.29 4.21
N THR A 92 0.88 4.86 3.16
CA THR A 92 1.11 4.18 1.88
C THR A 92 2.11 3.03 2.02
N SER A 93 3.22 3.22 2.72
CA SER A 93 4.25 2.17 2.90
C SER A 93 3.77 1.04 3.82
N ALA A 94 3.06 1.36 4.90
CA ALA A 94 2.42 0.35 5.76
C ALA A 94 1.41 -0.50 4.98
N ASN A 95 0.61 0.14 4.11
CA ASN A 95 -0.30 -0.57 3.21
C ASN A 95 0.45 -1.44 2.18
N ALA A 96 1.53 -0.95 1.60
CA ALA A 96 2.34 -1.72 0.63
C ALA A 96 2.98 -2.95 1.27
N ASN A 97 3.41 -2.87 2.53
CA ASN A 97 3.97 -4.00 3.27
C ASN A 97 2.90 -5.07 3.55
N LEU A 98 1.68 -4.65 3.94
CA LEU A 98 0.54 -5.56 4.10
C LEU A 98 0.15 -6.22 2.77
N ALA A 99 0.07 -5.46 1.68
CA ALA A 99 -0.26 -5.99 0.36
C ALA A 99 0.79 -6.98 -0.17
N ALA A 100 2.08 -6.73 0.09
CA ALA A 100 3.16 -7.66 -0.25
C ALA A 100 3.09 -8.94 0.60
N ARG A 101 2.71 -8.80 1.88
CA ARG A 101 2.51 -9.94 2.79
C ARG A 101 1.30 -10.79 2.40
N ASP A 102 0.18 -10.18 2.02
CA ASP A 102 -1.01 -10.90 1.55
C ASP A 102 -0.73 -11.68 0.26
N GLN A 103 -0.05 -11.07 -0.72
CA GLN A 103 0.33 -11.76 -1.95
C GLN A 103 1.31 -12.93 -1.69
N LEU A 104 2.21 -12.79 -0.71
CA LEU A 104 3.10 -13.88 -0.31
C LEU A 104 2.33 -15.01 0.41
N LEU A 105 1.34 -14.67 1.22
CA LEU A 105 0.48 -15.65 1.91
C LEU A 105 -0.44 -16.40 0.93
N GLU A 106 -1.00 -15.71 -0.06
CA GLU A 106 -1.83 -16.32 -1.10
C GLU A 106 -1.01 -17.24 -2.03
N SER A 107 0.19 -16.81 -2.42
CA SER A 107 1.19 -17.62 -3.13
C SER A 107 1.57 -18.90 -2.35
N GLY A 108 1.77 -18.78 -1.03
CA GLY A 108 2.09 -19.93 -0.17
C GLY A 108 0.95 -20.95 -0.04
N MET A 109 -0.32 -20.51 -0.04
CA MET A 109 -1.47 -21.41 -0.03
C MET A 109 -1.67 -22.12 -1.37
N ALA A 110 -1.45 -21.42 -2.49
CA ALA A 110 -1.51 -22.01 -3.83
C ALA A 110 -0.46 -23.12 -4.02
N ASP A 111 0.78 -22.89 -3.57
CA ASP A 111 1.85 -23.90 -3.62
C ASP A 111 1.56 -25.11 -2.71
N ALA A 112 1.03 -24.87 -1.50
CA ALA A 112 0.64 -25.93 -0.58
C ALA A 112 -0.52 -26.81 -1.11
N LEU A 113 -1.52 -26.20 -1.75
CA LEU A 113 -2.61 -26.94 -2.42
C LEU A 113 -2.10 -27.76 -3.61
N LEU A 114 -1.18 -27.21 -4.41
CA LEU A 114 -0.57 -27.93 -5.53
C LEU A 114 0.26 -29.13 -5.04
N LYS A 115 0.98 -28.96 -3.93
CA LYS A 115 1.82 -30.01 -3.32
C LYS A 115 1.03 -31.11 -2.64
N ASN A 116 -0.10 -30.76 -2.00
CA ASN A 116 -0.99 -31.74 -1.39
C ASN A 116 -1.71 -32.61 -2.45
N ASN A 117 -2.07 -32.03 -3.61
CA ASN A 117 -2.68 -32.77 -4.72
C ASN A 117 -1.69 -33.68 -5.46
N ALA A 118 -0.39 -33.44 -5.35
CA ALA A 118 0.66 -34.28 -5.93
C ALA A 118 1.04 -35.51 -5.07
N GLY A 119 0.54 -35.62 -3.84
CA GLY A 119 0.90 -36.66 -2.87
C GLY A 119 0.31 -38.06 -3.11
N ASN A 120 -0.72 -38.22 -3.96
CA ASN A 120 -1.48 -39.46 -4.04
C ASN A 120 -1.03 -40.50 -5.09
N ARG A 121 0.21 -40.43 -5.63
CA ARG A 121 0.73 -41.45 -6.57
C ARG A 121 1.74 -42.46 -5.98
N ARG A 122 1.77 -42.65 -4.65
CA ARG A 122 2.69 -43.61 -4.01
C ARG A 122 1.98 -44.69 -3.17
N ALA A 123 1.07 -45.45 -3.78
CA ALA A 123 0.54 -46.65 -3.14
C ALA A 123 0.18 -47.75 -4.15
N ARG A 124 1.20 -48.34 -4.80
CA ARG A 124 1.16 -49.77 -5.16
C ARG A 124 2.57 -50.31 -5.40
N ARG A 125 3.33 -50.45 -4.32
CA ARG A 125 4.44 -51.39 -4.26
C ARG A 125 3.91 -52.63 -3.53
N LEU A 126 3.77 -53.74 -4.24
CA LEU A 126 3.52 -55.06 -3.66
C LEU A 126 4.32 -56.08 -4.49
N ASP A 127 5.58 -56.26 -4.12
CA ASP A 127 6.28 -57.53 -4.32
C ASP A 127 5.85 -58.47 -3.20
N PRO A 128 5.42 -59.70 -3.53
CA PRO A 128 5.73 -60.81 -2.65
C PRO A 128 6.37 -61.97 -3.42
N THR A 129 7.57 -62.28 -2.93
CA THR A 129 8.39 -63.47 -3.08
C THR A 129 7.64 -64.83 -2.98
N LYS A 130 8.03 -65.75 -3.88
CA LYS A 130 8.23 -67.23 -3.76
C LYS A 130 7.05 -68.18 -4.13
N PHE A 131 7.26 -69.10 -5.10
CA PHE A 131 7.40 -70.57 -4.89
C PHE A 131 7.48 -71.40 -6.21
N ALA A 132 8.12 -72.58 -6.12
CA ALA A 132 8.18 -73.75 -7.02
C ALA A 132 9.05 -73.63 -8.30
N SER A 133 10.20 -74.30 -8.49
CA SER A 133 10.59 -75.72 -8.42
C SER A 133 9.81 -76.69 -9.32
N THR A 134 10.38 -77.02 -10.50
CA THR A 134 10.50 -78.34 -11.17
C THR A 134 11.36 -78.11 -12.43
N ALA A 135 12.64 -78.46 -12.49
CA ALA A 135 13.23 -79.79 -12.65
C ALA A 135 12.90 -80.46 -14.02
N THR A 136 13.96 -80.63 -14.84
CA THR A 136 14.35 -81.91 -15.50
C THR A 136 13.98 -82.18 -16.98
N ILE A 137 15.03 -82.15 -17.83
CA ILE A 137 15.45 -83.05 -18.96
C ILE A 137 14.46 -83.16 -20.15
N SER A 138 14.86 -83.00 -21.43
CA SER A 138 15.50 -84.05 -22.26
C SER A 138 15.73 -83.59 -23.72
N THR A 139 16.83 -84.07 -24.36
CA THR A 139 16.87 -84.66 -25.73
C THR A 139 16.63 -83.71 -26.94
N THR A 140 17.30 -83.75 -28.10
CA THR A 140 18.41 -84.51 -28.72
C THR A 140 18.66 -83.88 -30.11
N ARG A 141 19.93 -83.81 -30.51
CA ARG A 141 20.51 -84.00 -31.87
C ARG A 141 19.59 -83.81 -33.11
N GLN A 142 20.03 -82.95 -34.03
CA GLN A 142 20.40 -83.36 -35.40
C GLN A 142 21.62 -82.56 -35.86
#